data_AF-R7UQM8-F1
#
_entry.id   AF-R7UQM8-F1
#
_cell.length_a   1.000
_cell.length_b   1.000
_cell.length_c   1.000
_cell.angle_alpha   90.00
_cell.angle_beta   90.00
_cell.angle_gamma   90.00
#
_symmetry.space_group_name_H-M   'P 1'
#
loop_
_entity.id
_entity.type
_entity.pdbx_description
1 polymer ?
#
loop_
_entity_poly.entity_id
_entity_poly.type
_entity_poly.pdbx_seq_one_letter_code
_entity_poly.pdbx_strand_id
1 'polypeptide(L)'
;MAPTSKYPIMKWESEGGVADALRMYKQKMTLMCEDNEVTEPAAIAQKIKIGLGDEGLRHLNASGLTEQQLQTPTAIWQFLERNLQNIQRALLNMRATPLDSKIPSPAELLMGRRITTSLPYHDTPNPLDEEIRQHLQEKRESQKINHDQRAGPELPPLHAGQAVSMTDTRTGTWEDGSVKKLTNNLVRTSWKHREGHCAATANT
;
A
#
# COMPACT_ATOMS: atom_id res chain seq x y z
N MET A 1 38.54 22.95 20.31
CA MET A 1 37.98 21.86 19.47
C MET A 1 36.67 21.43 20.10
N ALA A 2 35.54 21.60 19.41
CA ALA A 2 34.24 21.18 19.95
C ALA A 2 34.16 19.64 19.96
N PRO A 3 33.60 19.02 21.01
CA PRO A 3 33.44 17.57 21.06
C PRO A 3 32.48 17.11 19.95
N THR A 4 32.98 16.31 19.03
CA THR A 4 32.16 15.66 18.01
C THR A 4 31.27 14.63 18.71
N SER A 5 30.00 15.00 18.93
CA SER A 5 28.97 14.06 19.38
C SER A 5 28.98 12.81 18.50
N LYS A 6 29.04 11.62 19.13
CA LYS A 6 28.92 10.32 18.46
C LYS A 6 27.60 10.19 17.69
N TYR A 7 26.61 10.99 18.06
CA TYR A 7 25.28 11.00 17.47
C TYR A 7 25.08 12.20 16.55
N PRO A 8 24.41 12.02 15.40
CA PRO A 8 24.12 13.10 14.47
C PRO A 8 23.28 14.20 15.13
N ILE A 9 23.68 15.45 14.93
CA ILE A 9 22.95 16.61 15.42
C ILE A 9 21.64 16.72 14.64
N MET A 10 20.52 16.56 15.33
CA MET A 10 19.18 16.58 14.74
C MET A 10 18.70 18.02 14.54
N LYS A 11 18.54 18.43 13.29
CA LYS A 11 17.88 19.68 12.90
C LYS A 11 16.38 19.42 12.75
N TRP A 12 15.66 19.56 13.87
CA TRP A 12 14.22 19.34 13.98
C TRP A 12 13.36 20.46 13.37
N GLU A 13 13.97 21.58 13.01
CA GLU A 13 13.31 22.66 12.30
C GLU A 13 13.05 22.21 10.84
N SER A 14 11.78 21.96 10.54
CA SER A 14 11.29 21.65 9.20
C SER A 14 10.80 22.94 8.55
N GLU A 15 11.29 23.26 7.36
CA GLU A 15 10.77 24.38 6.55
C GLU A 15 9.46 24.01 5.83
N GLY A 16 8.83 22.88 6.20
CA GLY A 16 7.47 22.52 5.79
C GLY A 16 7.35 21.83 4.43
N GLY A 17 8.46 21.35 3.85
CA GLY A 17 8.48 20.73 2.52
C GLY A 17 8.36 19.20 2.50
N VAL A 18 7.90 18.66 1.37
CA VAL A 18 7.89 17.20 1.09
C VAL A 18 9.32 16.60 1.14
N ALA A 19 10.32 17.37 0.73
CA ALA A 19 11.73 16.97 0.81
C ALA A 19 12.22 16.88 2.27
N ASP A 20 11.78 17.78 3.14
CA ASP A 20 12.09 17.73 4.58
C ASP A 20 11.44 16.53 5.25
N ALA A 21 10.19 16.21 4.90
CA ALA A 21 9.52 15.02 5.39
C ALA A 21 10.27 13.73 5.01
N LEU A 22 10.74 13.63 3.77
CA LEU A 22 11.57 12.50 3.33
C LEU A 22 12.92 12.45 4.04
N ARG A 23 13.56 13.61 4.23
CA ARG A 23 14.82 13.75 4.98
C ARG A 23 14.67 13.25 6.42
N MET A 24 13.61 13.70 7.11
CA MET A 24 13.30 13.25 8.46
C MET A 24 12.96 11.75 8.51
N TYR A 25 12.20 11.25 7.55
CA TYR A 25 11.91 9.82 7.44
C TYR A 25 13.18 9.00 7.26
N LYS A 26 14.09 9.41 6.36
CA LYS A 26 15.39 8.77 6.15
C LYS A 26 16.22 8.74 7.44
N GLN A 27 16.31 9.86 8.15
CA GLN A 27 16.99 9.94 9.45
C GLN A 27 16.37 9.01 10.50
N LYS A 28 15.04 9.00 10.61
CA LYS A 28 14.33 8.11 11.53
C LYS A 28 14.55 6.64 11.20
N MET A 29 14.57 6.28 9.92
CA MET A 29 14.82 4.91 9.47
C MET A 29 16.25 4.47 9.75
N THR A 30 17.24 5.35 9.56
CA THR A 30 18.64 5.08 9.94
C THR A 30 18.75 4.79 11.43
N LEU A 31 18.20 5.65 12.29
CA LEU A 31 18.22 5.46 13.74
C LEU A 31 17.51 4.17 14.16
N MET A 32 16.37 3.84 13.55
CA MET A 32 15.67 2.59 13.83
C MET A 32 16.50 1.37 13.43
N CYS A 33 17.21 1.43 12.30
CA CYS A 33 18.09 0.32 11.89
C CYS A 33 19.30 0.21 12.82
N GLU A 34 19.88 1.33 13.27
CA GLU A 34 20.98 1.35 14.25
C GLU A 34 20.55 0.76 15.61
N ASP A 35 19.39 1.19 16.13
CA ASP A 35 18.84 0.74 17.41
C ASP A 35 18.48 -0.76 17.41
N ASN A 36 18.07 -1.29 16.26
CA ASN A 36 17.78 -2.71 16.08
C ASN A 36 18.98 -3.52 15.54
N GLU A 37 20.18 -2.91 15.47
CA GLU A 37 21.42 -3.54 14.97
C GLU A 37 21.27 -4.16 13.55
N VAL A 38 20.37 -3.60 12.74
CA VAL A 38 20.08 -4.07 11.38
C VAL A 38 21.15 -3.54 10.44
N THR A 39 22.14 -4.39 10.14
CA THR A 39 23.27 -4.04 9.28
C THR A 39 23.06 -4.48 7.83
N GLU A 40 22.34 -5.59 7.62
CA GLU A 40 22.15 -6.18 6.29
C GLU A 40 21.32 -5.27 5.36
N PRO A 41 21.81 -4.94 4.15
CA PRO A 41 21.15 -3.98 3.26
C PRO A 41 19.75 -4.42 2.85
N ALA A 42 19.53 -5.71 2.61
CA ALA A 42 18.22 -6.27 2.28
C ALA A 42 17.22 -6.13 3.45
N ALA A 43 17.69 -6.29 4.69
CA ALA A 43 16.86 -6.11 5.88
C ALA A 43 16.50 -4.63 6.11
N ILE A 44 17.45 -3.72 5.89
CA ILE A 44 17.20 -2.27 5.90
C ILE A 44 16.17 -1.90 4.83
N ALA A 45 16.33 -2.41 3.60
CA ALA A 45 15.38 -2.18 2.51
C ALA A 45 13.98 -2.68 2.86
N GLN A 46 13.86 -3.85 3.48
CA GLN A 46 12.60 -4.39 3.96
C GLN A 46 11.95 -3.48 5.01
N LYS A 47 12.73 -2.95 5.97
CA LYS A 47 12.22 -1.99 6.95
C LYS A 47 11.71 -0.70 6.31
N ILE A 48 12.41 -0.20 5.28
CA ILE A 48 11.98 0.98 4.52
C ILE A 48 10.65 0.70 3.80
N LYS A 49 10.50 -0.47 3.16
CA LYS A 49 9.25 -0.89 2.50
C LYS A 49 8.08 -0.95 3.50
N ILE A 50 8.31 -1.54 4.67
CA ILE A 50 7.29 -1.62 5.75
C ILE A 50 6.89 -0.21 6.22
N GLY A 51 7.88 0.67 6.47
CA GLY A 51 7.62 2.03 6.94
C GLY A 51 6.89 2.91 5.91
N LEU A 52 6.94 2.55 4.63
CA LEU A 52 6.27 3.25 3.54
C LEU A 52 4.77 2.87 3.43
N GLY A 53 4.37 1.73 3.99
CA GLY A 53 3.01 1.20 3.95
C GLY A 53 2.58 0.71 2.56
N ASP A 54 1.34 0.22 2.46
CA ASP A 54 0.80 -0.43 1.25
C ASP A 54 0.87 0.46 0.01
N GLU A 55 0.58 1.75 0.16
CA GLU A 55 0.52 2.67 -0.96
C GLU A 55 1.88 2.97 -1.56
N GLY A 56 2.87 3.27 -0.72
CA GLY A 56 4.20 3.51 -1.26
C GLY A 56 4.87 2.23 -1.74
N LEU A 57 4.49 1.06 -1.21
CA LEU A 57 4.92 -0.22 -1.76
C LEU A 57 4.38 -0.44 -3.18
N ARG A 58 3.12 -0.08 -3.45
CA ARG A 58 2.56 -0.12 -4.82
C ARG A 58 3.35 0.76 -5.79
N HIS A 59 3.70 1.97 -5.38
CA HIS A 59 4.51 2.87 -6.21
C HIS A 59 5.93 2.36 -6.43
N LEU A 60 6.57 1.75 -5.43
CA LEU A 60 7.87 1.10 -5.59
C LEU A 60 7.82 -0.09 -6.54
N ASN A 61 6.75 -0.88 -6.50
CA ASN A 61 6.61 -2.02 -7.42
C ASN A 61 6.30 -1.56 -8.85
N ALA A 62 5.61 -0.43 -9.01
CA ALA A 62 5.31 0.17 -10.32
C ALA A 62 6.45 1.02 -10.89
N SER A 63 7.54 1.26 -10.15
CA SER A 63 8.61 2.15 -10.57
C SER A 63 9.55 1.58 -11.64
N GLY A 64 9.42 0.29 -11.97
CA GLY A 64 10.32 -0.43 -12.87
C GLY A 64 11.71 -0.71 -12.28
N LEU A 65 11.87 -0.61 -10.95
CA LEU A 65 13.10 -1.05 -10.29
C LEU A 65 13.20 -2.59 -10.35
N THR A 66 14.41 -3.11 -10.57
CA THR A 66 14.63 -4.56 -10.53
C THR A 66 14.57 -5.09 -9.10
N GLU A 67 14.34 -6.39 -8.93
CA GLU A 67 14.28 -7.00 -7.59
C GLU A 67 15.57 -6.77 -6.77
N GLN A 68 16.74 -6.79 -7.43
CA GLN A 68 18.01 -6.46 -6.79
C GLN A 68 18.08 -5.00 -6.31
N GLN A 69 17.53 -4.06 -7.10
CA GLN A 69 17.44 -2.67 -6.70
C GLN A 69 16.45 -2.49 -5.53
N LEU A 70 15.36 -3.24 -5.52
CA LEU A 70 14.39 -3.25 -4.43
C LEU A 70 14.95 -3.87 -3.13
N GLN A 71 16.08 -4.56 -3.17
CA GLN A 71 16.81 -5.03 -1.99
C GLN A 71 17.91 -4.04 -1.54
N THR A 72 18.14 -2.97 -2.31
CA THR A 72 19.19 -1.98 -2.02
C THR A 72 18.58 -0.69 -1.47
N PRO A 73 18.85 -0.30 -0.21
CA PRO A 73 18.28 0.90 0.42
C PRO A 73 18.53 2.17 -0.39
N THR A 74 19.73 2.31 -0.96
CA THR A 74 20.14 3.50 -1.74
C THR A 74 19.28 3.69 -2.98
N ALA A 75 18.93 2.61 -3.69
CA ALA A 75 18.10 2.69 -4.88
C ALA A 75 16.66 3.12 -4.53
N ILE A 76 16.12 2.59 -3.43
CA ILE A 76 14.81 3.00 -2.90
C ILE A 76 14.83 4.49 -2.53
N TRP A 77 15.85 4.95 -1.81
CA TRP A 77 15.97 6.37 -1.44
C TRP A 77 16.08 7.28 -2.66
N GLN A 78 16.89 6.93 -3.66
CA GLN A 78 17.02 7.70 -4.89
C GLN A 78 15.71 7.76 -5.67
N PHE A 79 14.96 6.66 -5.73
CA PHE A 79 13.64 6.64 -6.35
C PHE A 79 12.69 7.59 -5.62
N LEU A 80 12.63 7.50 -4.28
CA LEU A 80 11.79 8.36 -3.45
C LEU A 80 12.19 9.83 -3.60
N GLU A 81 13.48 10.17 -3.52
CA GLU A 81 13.97 11.55 -3.69
C GLU A 81 13.58 12.15 -5.05
N ARG A 82 13.63 11.35 -6.12
CA ARG A 82 13.25 11.78 -7.47
C ARG A 82 11.73 11.89 -7.69
N ASN A 83 10.96 11.03 -7.04
CA ASN A 83 9.54 10.86 -7.35
C ASN A 83 8.59 11.32 -6.25
N LEU A 84 9.05 11.62 -5.03
CA LEU A 84 8.14 11.90 -3.90
C LEU A 84 7.19 13.06 -4.18
N GLN A 85 7.69 14.13 -4.79
CA GLN A 85 6.85 15.28 -5.13
C GLN A 85 5.76 14.88 -6.14
N ASN A 86 6.11 14.04 -7.12
CA ASN A 86 5.17 13.53 -8.11
C ASN A 86 4.17 12.56 -7.48
N ILE A 87 4.61 11.67 -6.59
CA ILE A 87 3.77 10.71 -5.86
C ILE A 87 2.79 11.47 -4.95
N GLN A 88 3.27 12.43 -4.16
CA GLN A 88 2.41 13.21 -3.27
C GLN A 88 1.40 14.04 -4.06
N ARG A 89 1.80 14.61 -5.20
CA ARG A 89 0.87 15.32 -6.11
C ARG A 89 -0.13 14.37 -6.76
N ALA A 90 0.29 13.17 -7.18
CA ALA A 90 -0.59 12.17 -7.75
C ALA A 90 -1.62 11.69 -6.71
N LEU A 91 -1.18 11.39 -5.48
CA LEU A 91 -2.05 11.02 -4.38
C LEU A 91 -3.00 12.15 -4.01
N LEU A 92 -2.50 13.39 -3.94
CA LEU A 92 -3.34 14.56 -3.70
C LEU A 92 -4.43 14.69 -4.75
N ASN A 93 -4.07 14.53 -6.03
CA ASN A 93 -5.00 14.57 -7.14
C ASN A 93 -6.02 13.43 -7.05
N MET A 94 -5.58 12.18 -6.85
CA MET A 94 -6.47 11.02 -6.69
C MET A 94 -7.47 11.21 -5.54
N ARG A 95 -7.03 11.79 -4.42
CA ARG A 95 -7.89 12.09 -3.27
C ARG A 95 -8.92 13.18 -3.58
N ALA A 96 -8.62 14.09 -4.50
CA ALA A 96 -9.49 15.18 -4.94
C ALA A 96 -10.35 14.86 -6.17
N THR A 97 -10.02 13.80 -6.91
CA THR A 97 -10.77 13.38 -8.09
C THR A 97 -12.08 12.69 -7.66
N PRO A 98 -13.25 13.16 -8.12
CA PRO A 98 -14.52 12.47 -7.89
C PRO A 98 -14.48 11.03 -8.42
N LEU A 99 -15.07 10.11 -7.67
CA LEU A 99 -15.17 8.69 -8.08
C LEU A 99 -16.15 8.51 -9.25
N ASP A 100 -17.11 9.42 -9.38
CA ASP A 100 -18.12 9.46 -10.44
C ASP A 100 -18.72 10.88 -10.56
N SER A 101 -19.51 11.10 -11.59
CA SER A 101 -20.39 12.28 -11.75
C SER A 101 -21.31 12.52 -10.54
N LYS A 102 -21.68 11.46 -9.82
CA LYS A 102 -22.61 11.49 -8.68
C LYS A 102 -21.97 11.12 -7.34
N ILE A 103 -20.72 10.65 -7.35
CA ILE A 103 -20.01 10.19 -6.15
C ILE A 103 -18.82 11.13 -5.93
N PRO A 104 -18.78 11.86 -4.80
CA PRO A 104 -17.73 12.82 -4.54
C PRO A 104 -16.36 12.14 -4.33
N SER A 105 -15.31 12.95 -4.27
CA SER A 105 -13.94 12.46 -4.15
C SER A 105 -13.69 11.77 -2.80
N PRO A 106 -12.65 10.90 -2.71
CA PRO A 106 -12.30 10.26 -1.44
C PRO A 106 -12.08 11.25 -0.29
N ALA A 107 -11.47 12.41 -0.57
CA ALA A 107 -11.25 13.44 0.45
C ALA A 107 -12.55 14.06 0.94
N GLU A 108 -13.50 14.30 0.04
CA GLU A 108 -14.82 14.84 0.39
C GLU A 108 -15.62 13.86 1.23
N LEU A 109 -15.62 12.56 0.86
CA LEU A 109 -16.29 11.51 1.63
C LEU A 109 -15.74 11.39 3.06
N LEU A 110 -14.42 11.56 3.24
CA LEU A 110 -13.76 11.40 4.54
C LEU A 110 -13.82 12.66 5.41
N MET A 111 -13.67 13.84 4.83
CA MET A 111 -13.53 15.09 5.57
C MET A 111 -14.75 16.00 5.48
N GLY A 112 -15.76 15.65 4.68
CA GLY A 112 -16.94 16.48 4.43
C GLY A 112 -16.64 17.80 3.71
N ARG A 113 -15.42 17.95 3.18
CA ARG A 113 -14.95 19.17 2.50
C ARG A 113 -14.00 18.82 1.35
N ARG A 114 -13.91 19.71 0.37
CA ARG A 114 -12.92 19.62 -0.71
C ARG A 114 -11.54 20.04 -0.22
N ILE A 115 -10.52 19.37 -0.75
CA ILE A 115 -9.12 19.77 -0.57
C ILE A 115 -8.66 20.65 -1.73
N THR A 116 -7.83 21.63 -1.44
CA THR A 116 -7.26 22.52 -2.44
C THR A 116 -6.24 21.78 -3.29
N THR A 117 -6.45 21.74 -4.60
CA THR A 117 -5.51 21.15 -5.57
C THR A 117 -5.32 22.06 -6.78
N SER A 118 -4.35 21.73 -7.63
CA SER A 118 -4.10 22.46 -8.89
C SER A 118 -5.03 22.02 -10.04
N LEU A 119 -5.93 21.06 -9.82
CA LEU A 119 -6.83 20.58 -10.85
C LEU A 119 -8.07 21.48 -10.93
N PRO A 120 -8.56 21.78 -12.15
CA PRO A 120 -9.83 22.47 -12.31
C PRO A 120 -10.97 21.60 -11.80
N TYR A 121 -11.98 22.24 -11.22
CA TYR A 121 -13.16 21.55 -10.70
C TYR A 121 -14.43 22.38 -10.95
N HIS A 122 -15.56 21.69 -11.13
CA HIS A 122 -16.87 22.29 -11.33
C HIS A 122 -17.66 22.31 -10.04
N ASP A 123 -18.05 23.48 -9.56
CA ASP A 123 -18.76 23.63 -8.29
C ASP A 123 -20.16 23.00 -8.35
N THR A 124 -20.25 21.69 -8.07
CA THR A 124 -21.52 20.97 -7.97
C THR A 124 -21.97 20.92 -6.51
N PRO A 125 -23.27 21.09 -6.23
CA PRO A 125 -23.81 20.83 -4.90
C PRO A 125 -23.43 19.42 -4.46
N ASN A 126 -23.02 19.26 -3.20
CA ASN A 126 -22.82 17.92 -2.65
C ASN A 126 -24.19 17.22 -2.60
N PRO A 127 -24.31 16.01 -3.17
CA PRO A 127 -25.53 15.23 -3.05
C PRO A 127 -25.78 14.91 -1.57
N LEU A 128 -27.04 14.60 -1.25
CA LEU A 128 -27.39 14.16 0.11
C LEU A 128 -26.64 12.86 0.44
N ASP A 129 -26.24 12.69 1.71
CA ASP A 129 -25.48 11.51 2.16
C ASP A 129 -26.16 10.18 1.78
N GLU A 130 -27.49 10.15 1.79
CA GLU A 130 -28.26 8.94 1.45
C GLU A 130 -28.18 8.62 -0.05
N GLU A 131 -28.20 9.63 -0.91
CA GLU A 131 -28.02 9.45 -2.35
C GLU A 131 -26.60 8.93 -2.64
N ILE A 132 -25.58 9.46 -1.95
CA ILE A 132 -24.20 8.99 -2.09
C ILE A 132 -24.09 7.50 -1.70
N ARG A 133 -24.71 7.10 -0.59
CA ARG A 133 -24.72 5.71 -0.13
C ARG A 133 -25.40 4.78 -1.13
N GLN A 134 -26.55 5.19 -1.67
CA GLN A 134 -27.27 4.42 -2.68
C GLN A 134 -26.39 4.21 -3.93
N HIS A 135 -25.80 5.28 -4.48
CA HIS A 135 -24.94 5.18 -5.66
C HIS A 135 -23.69 4.31 -5.40
N LEU A 136 -23.09 4.39 -4.21
CA LEU A 136 -21.97 3.52 -3.81
C LEU A 136 -22.41 2.05 -3.71
N GLN A 137 -23.63 1.78 -3.26
CA GLN A 137 -24.17 0.42 -3.23
C GLN A 137 -24.41 -0.11 -4.64
N GLU A 138 -25.09 0.64 -5.51
CA GLU A 138 -25.33 0.27 -6.91
C GLU A 138 -24.01 0.00 -7.65
N LYS A 139 -22.99 0.84 -7.43
CA LYS A 139 -21.66 0.65 -8.02
C LYS A 139 -20.99 -0.64 -7.55
N ARG A 140 -21.09 -0.98 -6.25
CA ARG A 140 -20.58 -2.24 -5.71
C ARG A 140 -21.31 -3.46 -6.27
N GLU A 141 -22.64 -3.38 -6.39
CA GLU A 141 -23.46 -4.44 -6.96
C GLU A 141 -23.12 -4.67 -8.44
N SER A 142 -22.99 -3.60 -9.23
CA SER A 142 -22.57 -3.67 -10.63
C SER A 142 -21.16 -4.27 -10.78
N GLN A 143 -20.21 -3.85 -9.94
CA GLN A 143 -18.86 -4.42 -9.93
C GLN A 143 -18.87 -5.90 -9.59
N LYS A 144 -19.69 -6.31 -8.61
CA LYS A 144 -19.88 -7.72 -8.25
C LYS A 144 -20.45 -8.52 -9.42
N ILE A 145 -21.53 -8.05 -10.05
CA ILE A 145 -22.15 -8.73 -11.19
C ILE A 145 -21.14 -8.89 -12.34
N ASN A 146 -20.41 -7.81 -12.67
CA ASN A 146 -19.39 -7.85 -13.74
C ASN A 146 -18.23 -8.78 -13.41
N HIS A 147 -17.83 -8.84 -12.14
CA HIS A 147 -16.80 -9.77 -11.67
C HIS A 147 -17.31 -11.21 -11.76
N ASP A 148 -18.48 -11.50 -11.21
CA ASP A 148 -19.07 -12.85 -11.16
C ASP A 148 -19.35 -13.40 -12.58
N GLN A 149 -19.75 -12.56 -13.53
CA GLN A 149 -19.88 -12.92 -14.95
C GLN A 149 -18.55 -13.35 -15.59
N ARG A 150 -17.43 -12.83 -15.10
CA ARG A 150 -16.08 -13.08 -15.66
C ARG A 150 -15.25 -14.07 -14.82
N ALA A 151 -15.67 -14.35 -13.59
CA ALA A 151 -14.90 -15.13 -12.61
C ALA A 151 -14.81 -16.63 -12.91
N GLY A 152 -15.48 -17.10 -13.97
CA GLY A 152 -15.56 -18.53 -14.30
C GLY A 152 -16.50 -19.28 -13.36
N PRO A 153 -16.61 -20.61 -13.50
CA PRO A 153 -17.42 -21.43 -12.59
C PRO A 153 -16.89 -21.35 -11.17
N GLU A 154 -17.80 -21.44 -10.18
CA GLU A 154 -17.43 -21.46 -8.77
C GLU A 154 -16.48 -22.63 -8.49
N LEU A 155 -15.34 -22.33 -7.87
CA LEU A 155 -14.34 -23.33 -7.55
C LEU A 155 -14.86 -24.27 -6.45
N PRO A 156 -14.57 -25.58 -6.52
CA PRO A 156 -14.94 -26.52 -5.48
C PRO A 156 -14.42 -26.07 -4.11
N PRO A 157 -15.20 -26.25 -3.02
CA PRO A 157 -14.74 -25.96 -1.68
C PRO A 157 -13.44 -26.72 -1.37
N LEU A 158 -12.49 -26.04 -0.73
CA LEU A 158 -11.25 -26.67 -0.31
C LEU A 158 -11.51 -27.71 0.78
N HIS A 159 -10.76 -28.80 0.76
CA HIS A 159 -10.80 -29.84 1.79
C HIS A 159 -9.53 -29.84 2.64
N ALA A 160 -9.65 -30.23 3.92
CA ALA A 160 -8.48 -30.42 4.76
C ALA A 160 -7.59 -31.53 4.17
N GLY A 161 -6.30 -31.27 4.05
CA GLY A 161 -5.31 -32.13 3.41
C GLY A 161 -5.14 -31.91 1.90
N GLN A 162 -5.97 -31.08 1.25
CA GLN A 162 -5.85 -30.81 -0.19
C GLN A 162 -4.56 -30.06 -0.51
N ALA A 163 -3.86 -30.52 -1.56
CA ALA A 163 -2.71 -29.83 -2.12
C ALA A 163 -3.19 -28.58 -2.87
N VAL A 164 -2.59 -27.44 -2.55
CA VAL A 164 -2.91 -26.13 -3.12
C VAL A 164 -1.62 -25.43 -3.49
N SER A 165 -1.62 -24.66 -4.58
CA SER A 165 -0.53 -23.74 -4.85
C SER A 165 -0.88 -22.36 -4.30
N MET A 166 0.08 -21.76 -3.62
CA MET A 166 -0.07 -20.48 -2.95
C MET A 166 1.00 -19.52 -3.46
N THR A 167 0.61 -18.27 -3.67
CA THR A 167 1.59 -17.23 -3.97
C THR A 167 2.18 -16.68 -2.68
N ASP A 168 3.51 -16.68 -2.55
CA ASP A 168 4.17 -15.83 -1.56
C ASP A 168 4.05 -14.39 -2.07
N THR A 169 3.23 -13.59 -1.39
CA THR A 169 2.99 -12.17 -1.70
C THR A 169 4.25 -11.32 -1.71
N ARG A 170 5.34 -11.77 -1.09
CA ARG A 170 6.61 -11.05 -0.99
C ARG A 170 7.54 -11.34 -2.18
N THR A 171 7.51 -12.55 -2.72
CA THR A 171 8.40 -12.99 -3.81
C THR A 171 7.68 -13.15 -5.15
N GLY A 172 6.34 -13.19 -5.13
CA GLY A 172 5.51 -13.50 -6.29
C GLY A 172 5.66 -14.94 -6.79
N THR A 173 6.36 -15.81 -6.05
CA THR A 173 6.57 -17.20 -6.43
C THR A 173 5.40 -18.06 -5.95
N TRP A 174 5.02 -19.02 -6.80
CA TRP A 174 4.07 -20.06 -6.43
C TRP A 174 4.79 -21.15 -5.66
N GLU A 175 4.27 -21.48 -4.48
CA GLU A 175 4.78 -22.53 -3.61
C GLU A 175 3.67 -23.54 -3.32
N ASP A 176 4.03 -24.81 -3.24
CA ASP A 176 3.08 -25.87 -2.91
C ASP A 176 2.79 -25.90 -1.40
N GLY A 177 1.51 -25.98 -1.06
CA GLY A 177 1.01 -26.00 0.31
C GLY A 177 -0.09 -27.05 0.50
N SER A 178 -0.45 -27.28 1.77
CA SER A 178 -1.58 -28.14 2.13
C SER A 178 -2.53 -27.43 3.09
N VAL A 179 -3.83 -27.59 2.84
CA VAL A 179 -4.89 -26.99 3.67
C VAL A 179 -5.00 -27.74 4.99
N LYS A 180 -4.51 -27.21 6.12
CA LYS A 180 -4.60 -27.99 7.40
C LYS A 180 -5.91 -27.83 8.18
N LYS A 181 -6.63 -26.71 8.03
CA LYS A 181 -7.93 -26.50 8.69
C LYS A 181 -8.79 -25.53 7.90
N LEU A 182 -10.05 -25.89 7.71
CA LEU A 182 -11.07 -24.98 7.18
C LEU A 182 -11.58 -24.12 8.35
N THR A 183 -11.41 -22.81 8.25
CA THR A 183 -12.08 -21.85 9.13
C THR A 183 -13.27 -21.27 8.36
N ASN A 184 -14.47 -21.31 8.96
CA ASN A 184 -15.75 -21.01 8.33
C ASN A 184 -15.74 -19.79 7.38
N ASN A 185 -16.33 -19.99 6.19
CA ASN A 185 -16.99 -19.12 5.20
C ASN A 185 -16.58 -17.63 5.01
N LEU A 186 -15.55 -17.15 5.67
CA LEU A 186 -14.83 -15.94 5.34
C LEU A 186 -13.42 -16.41 5.01
N VAL A 187 -13.04 -16.22 3.74
CA VAL A 187 -11.73 -16.62 3.18
C VAL A 187 -10.63 -15.84 3.90
N ARG A 188 -10.22 -16.33 5.06
CA ARG A 188 -9.00 -15.97 5.78
C ARG A 188 -8.37 -17.26 6.27
N THR A 189 -7.55 -17.86 5.44
CA THR A 189 -6.61 -18.91 5.87
C THR A 189 -5.61 -18.26 6.81
N SER A 190 -5.71 -18.56 8.11
CA SER A 190 -4.71 -18.16 9.10
C SER A 190 -3.70 -19.30 9.31
N TRP A 191 -2.41 -18.99 9.18
CA TRP A 191 -1.31 -19.83 9.66
C TRP A 191 -0.47 -19.02 10.65
N LYS A 192 -0.21 -19.58 11.84
CA LYS A 192 0.78 -19.06 12.79
C LYS A 192 2.17 -19.49 12.34
N HIS A 193 2.80 -18.70 11.48
CA HIS A 193 4.09 -18.05 11.76
C HIS A 193 4.39 -17.00 10.66
N ARG A 194 4.62 -15.75 11.09
CA ARG A 194 4.76 -14.50 10.30
C ARG A 194 3.53 -14.09 9.48
N GLU A 195 2.92 -13.00 9.96
CA GLU A 195 1.72 -12.34 9.45
C GLU A 195 1.86 -11.98 7.96
N GLY A 196 1.13 -12.70 7.10
CA GLY A 196 0.97 -12.38 5.69
C GLY A 196 -0.36 -12.94 5.19
N HIS A 197 -1.15 -12.11 4.53
CA HIS A 197 -2.40 -12.52 3.88
C HIS A 197 -2.06 -13.01 2.46
N CYS A 198 -2.25 -14.31 2.17
CA CYS A 198 -2.01 -14.89 0.85
C CYS A 198 -3.31 -15.43 0.24
N ALA A 199 -3.43 -15.37 -1.09
CA ALA A 199 -4.49 -16.03 -1.86
C ALA A 199 -3.99 -17.42 -2.31
N ALA A 200 -4.84 -18.44 -2.22
CA ALA A 200 -4.52 -19.81 -2.60
C ALA A 200 -5.49 -20.30 -3.69
N THR A 201 -4.98 -21.11 -4.61
CA THR A 201 -5.76 -21.77 -5.67
C THR A 201 -5.50 -23.27 -5.66
N ALA A 202 -6.55 -24.07 -5.82
CA ALA A 202 -6.41 -25.53 -5.89
C ALA A 202 -5.66 -25.93 -7.17
N ASN A 203 -4.68 -26.82 -7.04
CA ASN A 203 -4.07 -27.47 -8.21
C ASN A 203 -5.05 -28.54 -8.71
N THR A 204 -5.27 -28.56 -10.03
CA THR A 204 -6.04 -29.60 -10.72
C THR A 204 -5.15 -30.79 -11.03
#